data_AF-A0AAV5G462-F1
#
_entry.id   AF-A0AAV5G462-F1
#
_cell.length_a   1.000
_cell.length_b   1.000
_cell.length_c   1.000
_cell.angle_alpha   90.00
_cell.angle_beta   90.00
_cell.angle_gamma   90.00
#
_symmetry.space_group_name_H-M   'P 1'
#
loop_
_entity.id
_entity.type
_entity.pdbx_description
1 polymer ?
#
loop_
_entity_poly.entity_id
_entity_poly.type
_entity_poly.pdbx_seq_one_letter_code
_entity_poly.pdbx_strand_id
1 'polypeptide(L)'
;MLRRKRSKNGAAAAPVEDEIDRLSALPDDALRQVLDLLPANEVVRTSVLAQRWRHLWKSTTVLCVRSEDERSGHVKELREFVDHLLLLRGGAPLERYELWFFGFDDEDVPRVNLWFRHVVMCKVRILRLEILRAAGPNQNPLLELDDLPIVSQNLMTLKLYGPKPGFTTTT
;
A
#
# COMPACT_ATOMS: atom_id res chain seq x y z
N MET A 1 67.31 -27.28 27.56
CA MET A 1 66.35 -27.46 26.45
C MET A 1 65.18 -26.50 26.66
N LEU A 2 64.84 -25.72 25.61
CA LEU A 2 63.60 -24.96 25.32
C LEU A 2 63.06 -23.95 26.36
N ARG A 3 62.74 -22.67 26.10
CA ARG A 3 62.20 -21.85 24.97
C ARG A 3 60.82 -21.28 25.38
N ARG A 4 60.70 -19.94 25.25
CA ARG A 4 59.49 -19.10 25.00
C ARG A 4 58.59 -18.78 26.21
N LYS A 5 58.40 -17.52 26.65
CA LYS A 5 58.02 -16.21 26.05
C LYS A 5 56.50 -15.97 26.13
N ARG A 6 56.15 -14.91 26.90
CA ARG A 6 54.90 -14.09 26.98
C ARG A 6 53.82 -14.36 25.94
N SER A 7 52.55 -14.30 26.35
CA SER A 7 51.65 -13.22 25.87
C SER A 7 50.38 -13.07 26.72
N LYS A 8 50.05 -11.82 27.04
CA LYS A 8 48.72 -11.33 27.41
C LYS A 8 47.75 -11.71 26.28
N ASN A 9 46.64 -12.37 26.61
CA ASN A 9 45.47 -12.38 25.75
C ASN A 9 44.43 -11.44 26.36
N GLY A 10 44.59 -10.15 26.06
CA GLY A 10 43.44 -9.27 25.96
C GLY A 10 42.79 -9.59 24.62
N ALA A 11 41.72 -10.40 24.65
CA ALA A 11 40.83 -10.52 23.51
C ALA A 11 39.99 -9.24 23.49
N ALA A 12 40.52 -8.21 22.83
CA ALA A 12 39.70 -7.13 22.34
C ALA A 12 38.65 -7.76 21.43
N ALA A 13 37.39 -7.69 21.85
CA ALA A 13 36.26 -7.99 21.00
C ALA A 13 36.45 -7.16 19.72
N ALA A 14 36.55 -7.84 18.59
CA ALA A 14 36.51 -7.18 17.29
C ALA A 14 35.29 -6.25 17.28
N PRO A 15 35.41 -5.01 16.77
CA PRO A 15 34.23 -4.21 16.57
C PRO A 15 33.32 -5.06 15.67
N VAL A 16 32.14 -5.37 16.17
CA VAL A 16 31.04 -5.78 15.32
C VAL A 16 30.98 -4.66 14.31
N GLU A 17 31.35 -4.95 13.06
CA GLU A 17 31.04 -4.05 11.97
C GLU A 17 29.53 -3.93 12.05
N ASP A 18 29.06 -2.85 12.70
CA ASP A 18 27.70 -2.38 12.54
C ASP A 18 27.56 -2.33 11.03
N GLU A 19 26.82 -3.29 10.48
CA GLU A 19 26.37 -3.27 9.12
C GLU A 19 25.57 -1.99 9.04
N ILE A 20 26.25 -0.88 8.72
CA ILE A 20 25.71 0.47 8.82
C ILE A 20 24.44 0.36 8.02
N ASP A 21 23.28 0.47 8.68
CA ASP A 21 22.01 0.36 7.99
C ASP A 21 21.94 1.57 7.08
N ARG A 22 22.42 1.38 5.84
CA ARG A 22 22.61 2.46 4.86
C ARG A 22 21.26 3.08 4.50
N LEU A 23 20.17 2.34 4.72
CA LEU A 23 18.81 2.83 4.58
C LEU A 23 18.45 3.74 5.77
N SER A 24 18.87 3.43 6.99
CA SER A 24 18.75 4.34 8.14
C SER A 24 19.62 5.59 8.03
N ALA A 25 20.72 5.57 7.26
CA ALA A 25 21.59 6.73 7.07
C ALA A 25 20.99 7.79 6.12
N LEU A 26 19.92 7.46 5.39
CA LEU A 26 19.26 8.40 4.48
C LEU A 26 18.45 9.47 5.22
N PRO A 27 18.38 10.71 4.69
CA PRO A 27 17.48 11.74 5.19
C PRO A 27 16.02 11.34 4.95
N ASP A 28 15.12 11.80 5.82
CA ASP A 28 13.68 11.46 5.75
C ASP A 28 13.05 11.76 4.39
N ASP A 29 13.49 12.82 3.72
CA ASP A 29 12.95 13.21 2.41
C ASP A 29 13.33 12.23 1.30
N ALA A 30 14.53 11.64 1.35
CA ALA A 30 14.93 10.59 0.41
C ALA A 30 14.15 9.30 0.68
N LEU A 31 13.89 8.99 1.96
CA LEU A 31 13.08 7.83 2.35
C LEU A 31 11.64 7.98 1.88
N ARG A 32 11.03 9.17 2.03
CA ARG A 32 9.69 9.44 1.49
C ARG A 32 9.62 9.24 -0.01
N GLN A 33 10.60 9.74 -0.77
CA GLN A 33 10.65 9.53 -2.21
C GLN A 33 10.71 8.05 -2.60
N VAL A 34 11.48 7.23 -1.85
CA VAL A 34 11.50 5.78 -2.08
C VAL A 34 10.15 5.16 -1.76
N LEU A 35 9.53 5.52 -0.63
CA LEU A 35 8.23 4.99 -0.24
C LEU A 35 7.11 5.38 -1.22
N ASP A 36 7.13 6.60 -1.76
CA ASP A 36 6.13 7.08 -2.72
C ASP A 36 6.18 6.35 -4.08
N LEU A 37 7.30 5.68 -4.38
CA LEU A 37 7.47 4.86 -5.58
C LEU A 37 6.96 3.42 -5.41
N LEU A 38 6.78 2.97 -4.16
CA LEU A 38 6.45 1.59 -3.85
C LEU A 38 4.93 1.41 -3.70
N PRO A 39 4.38 0.25 -4.11
CA PRO A 39 3.06 -0.18 -3.70
C PRO A 39 2.93 -0.24 -2.17
N ALA A 40 1.75 0.06 -1.63
CA ALA A 40 1.49 0.13 -0.20
C ALA A 40 1.81 -1.19 0.53
N ASN A 41 1.57 -2.35 -0.11
CA ASN A 41 1.98 -3.65 0.41
C ASN A 41 3.50 -3.77 0.58
N GLU A 42 4.28 -3.25 -0.37
CA GLU A 42 5.74 -3.23 -0.28
C GLU A 42 6.24 -2.18 0.71
N VAL A 43 5.60 -1.01 0.77
CA VAL A 43 5.88 0.04 1.77
C VAL A 43 5.73 -0.51 3.19
N VAL A 44 4.60 -1.19 3.48
CA VAL A 44 4.37 -1.78 4.80
C VAL A 44 5.36 -2.91 5.09
N ARG A 45 5.67 -3.76 4.11
CA ARG A 45 6.68 -4.83 4.25
C ARG A 45 8.08 -4.27 4.54
N THR A 46 8.51 -3.27 3.78
CA THR A 46 9.82 -2.61 3.93
C THR A 46 9.90 -1.75 5.19
N SER A 47 8.76 -1.31 5.76
CA SER A 47 8.73 -0.59 7.03
C SER A 47 9.25 -1.41 8.22
N VAL A 48 9.33 -2.74 8.10
CA VAL A 48 9.92 -3.59 9.14
C VAL A 48 11.44 -3.41 9.20
N LEU A 49 12.09 -3.04 8.09
CA LEU A 49 13.54 -2.96 7.95
C LEU A 49 14.17 -1.83 8.78
N ALA A 50 13.44 -0.73 9.02
CA ALA A 50 13.91 0.37 9.85
C ALA A 50 12.76 1.04 10.61
N GLN A 51 12.97 1.32 11.90
CA GLN A 51 11.95 1.96 12.74
C GLN A 51 11.45 3.30 12.17
N ARG A 52 12.32 4.08 11.52
CA ARG A 52 11.95 5.35 10.87
C ARG A 52 10.93 5.16 9.76
N TRP A 53 11.04 4.08 8.98
CA TRP A 53 10.12 3.81 7.87
C TRP A 53 8.70 3.54 8.37
N ARG A 54 8.55 2.94 9.56
CA ARG A 54 7.24 2.68 10.22
C ARG A 54 6.44 3.96 10.50
N HIS A 55 7.12 5.07 10.73
CA HIS A 55 6.47 6.35 10.98
C HIS A 55 6.27 7.13 9.69
N LEU A 56 7.24 7.07 8.77
CA LEU A 56 7.21 7.80 7.51
C LEU A 56 6.11 7.33 6.57
N TRP A 57 5.86 6.03 6.46
CA TRP A 57 4.82 5.54 5.55
C TRP A 57 3.42 6.05 5.87
N LYS A 58 3.13 6.34 7.15
CA LYS A 58 1.85 6.93 7.56
C LYS A 58 1.69 8.36 7.06
N SER A 59 2.79 9.06 6.82
CA SER A 59 2.84 10.44 6.32
C SER A 59 3.00 10.54 4.80
N THR A 60 3.22 9.42 4.11
CA THR A 60 3.33 9.36 2.65
C THR A 60 2.04 9.86 2.00
N THR A 61 2.19 10.66 0.95
CA THR A 61 1.07 11.29 0.22
C THR A 61 0.56 10.44 -0.94
N VAL A 62 1.29 9.38 -1.30
CA VAL A 62 0.95 8.47 -2.40
C VAL A 62 0.66 7.07 -1.85
N LEU A 63 -0.54 6.56 -2.07
CA LEU A 63 -0.89 5.18 -1.76
C LEU A 63 -1.27 4.44 -3.03
N CYS A 64 -0.60 3.31 -3.29
CA CYS A 64 -0.90 2.45 -4.43
C CYS A 64 -1.13 1.03 -3.92
N VAL A 65 -2.37 0.56 -3.91
CA VAL A 65 -2.71 -0.81 -3.54
C VAL A 65 -2.95 -1.59 -4.82
N ARG A 66 -2.23 -2.70 -5.01
CA ARG A 66 -2.38 -3.57 -6.17
C ARG A 66 -2.56 -5.03 -5.73
N SER A 67 -3.57 -5.68 -6.29
CA SER A 67 -3.69 -7.14 -6.26
C SER A 67 -2.74 -7.75 -7.29
N GLU A 68 -2.02 -8.81 -6.89
CA GLU A 68 -1.01 -9.46 -7.74
C GLU A 68 -1.62 -10.37 -8.83
N ASP A 69 -2.81 -10.98 -8.62
CA ASP A 69 -3.53 -11.77 -9.65
C ASP A 69 -5.01 -12.05 -9.26
N GLU A 70 -5.90 -12.13 -10.25
CA GLU A 70 -7.28 -12.66 -10.18
C GLU A 70 -7.33 -14.08 -9.61
N ARG A 71 -6.33 -14.90 -9.94
CA ARG A 71 -6.30 -16.34 -9.61
C ARG A 71 -5.85 -16.64 -8.19
N SER A 72 -5.37 -15.62 -7.49
CA SER A 72 -4.62 -15.81 -6.25
C SER A 72 -5.50 -16.18 -5.05
N GLY A 73 -6.83 -15.98 -5.12
CA GLY A 73 -7.74 -16.30 -4.02
C GLY A 73 -7.54 -15.44 -2.75
N HIS A 74 -6.54 -14.55 -2.73
CA HIS A 74 -6.19 -13.67 -1.60
C HIS A 74 -7.06 -12.41 -1.52
N VAL A 75 -8.24 -12.41 -2.16
CA VAL A 75 -9.20 -11.29 -2.15
C VAL A 75 -9.52 -10.87 -0.71
N LYS A 76 -9.68 -11.84 0.20
CA LYS A 76 -9.92 -11.58 1.63
C LYS A 76 -8.74 -10.88 2.32
N GLU A 77 -7.53 -11.37 2.12
CA GLU A 77 -6.33 -10.82 2.74
C GLU A 77 -6.08 -9.39 2.26
N LEU A 78 -6.31 -9.11 0.97
CA LEU A 78 -6.17 -7.77 0.43
C LEU A 78 -7.22 -6.80 1.00
N ARG A 79 -8.46 -7.26 1.20
CA ARG A 79 -9.52 -6.46 1.86
C ARG A 79 -9.11 -6.09 3.29
N GLU A 80 -8.69 -7.07 4.07
CA GLU A 80 -8.22 -6.85 5.44
C GLU A 80 -6.97 -5.96 5.46
N PHE A 81 -6.06 -6.13 4.49
CA PHE A 81 -4.90 -5.27 4.33
C PHE A 81 -5.30 -3.81 4.09
N VAL A 82 -6.23 -3.53 3.18
CA VAL A 82 -6.70 -2.16 2.92
C VAL A 82 -7.41 -1.58 4.15
N ASP A 83 -8.26 -2.36 4.81
CA ASP A 83 -8.93 -1.96 6.06
C ASP A 83 -7.89 -1.52 7.11
N HIS A 84 -6.88 -2.35 7.36
CA HIS A 84 -5.81 -2.06 8.31
C HIS A 84 -4.91 -0.90 7.87
N LEU A 85 -4.57 -0.81 6.59
CA LEU A 85 -3.73 0.25 6.02
C LEU A 85 -4.37 1.62 6.26
N LEU A 86 -5.65 1.78 5.90
CA LEU A 86 -6.37 3.03 6.07
C LEU A 86 -6.57 3.38 7.56
N LEU A 87 -6.89 2.38 8.39
CA LEU A 87 -7.02 2.56 9.85
C LEU A 87 -5.70 3.05 10.47
N LEU A 88 -4.58 2.40 10.15
CA LEU A 88 -3.26 2.69 10.74
C LEU A 88 -2.67 4.02 10.27
N ARG A 89 -3.00 4.44 9.05
CA ARG A 89 -2.59 5.73 8.49
C ARG A 89 -3.38 6.89 9.09
N GLY A 90 -4.69 6.69 9.32
CA GLY A 90 -5.59 7.73 9.78
C GLY A 90 -5.80 8.83 8.73
N GLY A 91 -6.21 10.02 9.18
CA GLY A 91 -6.65 11.13 8.32
C GLY A 91 -5.55 11.99 7.68
N ALA A 92 -4.32 11.48 7.53
CA ALA A 92 -3.24 12.26 6.93
C ALA A 92 -3.57 12.65 5.47
N PRO A 93 -3.17 13.83 4.98
CA PRO A 93 -3.48 14.23 3.60
C PRO A 93 -2.94 13.24 2.56
N LEU A 94 -3.73 12.91 1.56
CA LEU A 94 -3.34 12.14 0.39
C LEU A 94 -3.23 13.08 -0.81
N GLU A 95 -2.20 12.89 -1.63
CA GLU A 95 -2.13 13.50 -2.95
C GLU A 95 -2.70 12.54 -3.99
N ARG A 96 -2.29 11.26 -3.92
CA ARG A 96 -2.70 10.24 -4.88
C ARG A 96 -3.07 8.94 -4.18
N TYR A 97 -4.21 8.38 -4.55
CA TYR A 97 -4.64 7.04 -4.14
C TYR A 97 -5.00 6.22 -5.38
N GLU A 98 -4.42 5.03 -5.47
CA GLU A 98 -4.74 4.03 -6.48
C GLU A 98 -5.12 2.71 -5.83
N LEU A 99 -6.22 2.15 -6.29
CA LEU A 99 -6.63 0.79 -5.94
C LEU A 99 -6.85 0.00 -7.22
N TRP A 100 -6.09 -1.07 -7.37
CA TRP A 100 -6.16 -2.02 -8.47
C TRP A 100 -6.54 -3.36 -7.90
N PHE A 101 -7.75 -3.80 -8.16
CA PHE A 101 -8.28 -4.97 -7.49
C PHE A 101 -9.24 -5.73 -8.38
N PHE A 102 -9.08 -7.04 -8.37
CA PHE A 102 -9.83 -7.98 -9.19
C PHE A 102 -10.63 -8.93 -8.30
N GLY A 103 -11.76 -9.41 -8.83
CA GLY A 103 -12.58 -10.42 -8.16
C GLY A 103 -13.53 -9.87 -7.10
N PHE A 104 -13.94 -8.60 -7.20
CA PHE A 104 -15.00 -8.05 -6.36
C PHE A 104 -16.37 -8.63 -6.72
N ASP A 105 -17.19 -8.86 -5.71
CA ASP A 105 -18.62 -9.18 -5.85
C ASP A 105 -19.50 -8.06 -5.26
N ASP A 106 -20.81 -8.28 -5.16
CA ASP A 106 -21.75 -7.28 -4.63
C ASP A 106 -21.60 -7.10 -3.10
N GLU A 107 -21.05 -8.09 -2.38
CA GLU A 107 -20.89 -8.04 -0.92
C GLU A 107 -19.78 -7.06 -0.50
N ASP A 108 -18.83 -6.80 -1.39
CA ASP A 108 -17.72 -5.90 -1.14
C ASP A 108 -18.05 -4.41 -1.39
N VAL A 109 -19.17 -4.10 -2.06
CA VAL A 109 -19.56 -2.72 -2.40
C VAL A 109 -19.60 -1.79 -1.18
N PRO A 110 -20.22 -2.16 -0.04
CA PRO A 110 -20.22 -1.32 1.15
C PRO A 110 -18.80 -1.03 1.68
N ARG A 111 -17.90 -2.00 1.57
CA ARG A 111 -16.50 -1.88 2.01
C ARG A 111 -15.71 -0.95 1.09
N VAL A 112 -15.84 -1.09 -0.22
CA VAL A 112 -15.23 -0.17 -1.20
C VAL A 112 -15.74 1.26 -0.97
N ASN A 113 -17.04 1.42 -0.67
CA ASN A 113 -17.63 2.70 -0.32
C ASN A 113 -17.04 3.32 0.96
N LEU A 114 -16.72 2.51 1.97
CA LEU A 114 -16.02 2.98 3.17
C LEU A 114 -14.60 3.45 2.85
N TRP A 115 -13.85 2.70 2.04
CA TRP A 115 -12.51 3.10 1.60
C TRP A 115 -12.53 4.40 0.81
N PHE A 116 -13.46 4.51 -0.14
CA PHE A 116 -13.68 5.71 -0.93
C PHE A 116 -13.90 6.93 -0.03
N ARG A 117 -14.83 6.83 0.93
CA ARG A 117 -15.11 7.89 1.91
C ARG A 117 -13.87 8.27 2.71
N HIS A 118 -13.14 7.28 3.24
CA HIS A 118 -11.93 7.54 4.02
C HIS A 118 -10.89 8.30 3.21
N VAL A 119 -10.64 7.87 1.97
CA VAL A 119 -9.66 8.49 1.08
C VAL A 119 -10.08 9.92 0.69
N VAL A 120 -11.37 10.16 0.45
CA VAL A 120 -11.91 11.51 0.23
C VAL A 120 -11.72 12.41 1.45
N MET A 121 -11.97 11.89 2.66
CA MET A 121 -11.74 12.62 3.91
C MET A 121 -10.26 12.96 4.13
N CYS A 122 -9.36 12.15 3.60
CA CYS A 122 -7.92 12.42 3.54
C CYS A 122 -7.52 13.49 2.51
N LYS A 123 -8.47 14.27 1.98
CA LYS A 123 -8.20 15.39 1.03
C LYS A 123 -7.44 14.94 -0.22
N VAL A 124 -7.70 13.71 -0.69
CA VAL A 124 -7.07 13.16 -1.90
C VAL A 124 -7.26 14.11 -3.09
N ARG A 125 -6.21 14.28 -3.91
CA ARG A 125 -6.30 15.04 -5.16
C ARG A 125 -6.57 14.15 -6.37
N ILE A 126 -5.90 13.00 -6.43
CA ILE A 126 -6.01 12.05 -7.53
C ILE A 126 -6.49 10.72 -6.97
N LEU A 127 -7.70 10.31 -7.35
CA LEU A 127 -8.28 9.03 -6.97
C LEU A 127 -8.47 8.16 -8.22
N ARG A 128 -7.81 7.01 -8.26
CA ARG A 128 -7.92 6.01 -9.34
C ARG A 128 -8.41 4.70 -8.77
N LEU A 129 -9.55 4.24 -9.26
CA LEU A 129 -10.13 2.95 -8.90
C LEU A 129 -10.24 2.12 -10.17
N GLU A 130 -9.43 1.07 -10.25
CA GLU A 130 -9.49 0.04 -11.28
C GLU A 130 -10.04 -1.22 -10.63
N ILE A 131 -11.35 -1.42 -10.82
CA ILE A 131 -12.10 -2.43 -10.11
C ILE A 131 -12.71 -3.38 -11.13
N LEU A 132 -12.24 -4.62 -11.10
CA LEU A 132 -12.72 -5.68 -11.97
C LEU A 132 -13.57 -6.66 -11.16
N ARG A 133 -14.86 -6.70 -11.48
CA ARG A 133 -15.84 -7.56 -10.80
C ARG A 133 -15.66 -9.01 -11.24
N ALA A 134 -15.84 -9.97 -10.33
CA ALA A 134 -15.90 -11.37 -10.69
C ALA A 134 -17.08 -11.61 -11.65
N ALA A 135 -16.92 -12.38 -12.72
CA ALA A 135 -18.05 -12.63 -13.61
C ALA A 135 -19.08 -13.53 -12.90
N GLY A 136 -20.32 -13.06 -12.74
CA GLY A 136 -21.42 -13.83 -12.14
C GLY A 136 -22.78 -13.45 -12.72
N PRO A 137 -23.76 -14.38 -12.76
CA PRO A 137 -25.01 -14.22 -13.52
C PRO A 137 -25.94 -13.10 -13.02
N ASN A 138 -25.74 -12.59 -11.80
CA ASN A 138 -26.58 -11.55 -11.19
C ASN A 138 -25.77 -10.31 -10.75
N GLN A 139 -24.54 -10.15 -11.23
CA GLN A 139 -23.66 -9.07 -10.77
C GLN A 139 -23.92 -7.78 -11.55
N ASN A 140 -24.16 -6.67 -10.82
CA ASN A 140 -24.26 -5.33 -11.41
C ASN A 140 -22.94 -4.90 -12.09
N PRO A 141 -22.85 -4.66 -13.40
CA PRO A 141 -21.59 -4.29 -14.03
C PRO A 141 -21.02 -2.95 -13.51
N LEU A 142 -21.84 -2.13 -12.86
CA LEU A 142 -21.46 -0.85 -12.28
C LEU A 142 -21.26 -0.98 -10.77
N LEU A 143 -20.18 -0.36 -10.27
CA LEU A 143 -19.99 -0.14 -8.83
C LEU A 143 -20.78 1.09 -8.42
N GLU A 144 -21.78 0.90 -7.59
CA GLU A 144 -22.52 1.99 -6.97
C GLU A 144 -21.66 2.59 -5.84
N LEU A 145 -21.01 3.71 -6.14
CA LEU A 145 -20.39 4.53 -5.12
C LEU A 145 -21.49 5.42 -4.51
N ASP A 146 -21.65 5.38 -3.18
CA ASP A 146 -22.72 6.11 -2.51
C ASP A 146 -22.68 7.62 -2.81
N ASP A 147 -23.79 8.17 -3.33
CA ASP A 147 -24.01 9.56 -3.74
C ASP A 147 -24.06 10.57 -2.56
N LEU A 148 -23.20 10.43 -1.55
CA LEU A 148 -22.98 11.56 -0.65
C LEU A 148 -22.26 12.66 -1.43
N PRO A 149 -22.56 13.95 -1.17
CA PRO A 149 -21.97 15.04 -1.91
C PRO A 149 -20.45 14.87 -1.88
N ILE A 150 -19.88 14.46 -3.03
CA ILE A 150 -18.45 14.38 -3.29
C ILE A 150 -17.93 15.81 -3.42
N VAL A 151 -18.34 16.70 -2.51
CA VAL A 151 -17.86 18.06 -2.35
C VAL A 151 -16.55 17.93 -1.58
N SER A 152 -15.63 17.13 -2.11
CA SER A 152 -14.24 17.22 -1.77
C SER A 152 -13.72 18.46 -2.48
N GLN A 153 -13.44 19.50 -1.71
CA GLN A 153 -12.78 20.70 -2.23
C GLN A 153 -11.37 20.41 -2.79
N ASN A 154 -10.84 19.20 -2.55
CA ASN A 154 -9.48 18.82 -2.90
C ASN A 154 -9.39 17.78 -4.02
N LEU A 155 -10.48 17.07 -4.33
CA LEU A 155 -10.49 16.05 -5.38
C LEU A 155 -10.44 16.71 -6.75
N MET A 156 -9.30 16.56 -7.43
CA MET A 156 -9.07 17.11 -8.77
C MET A 156 -9.36 16.11 -9.87
N THR A 157 -9.21 14.81 -9.62
CA THR A 157 -9.39 13.77 -10.64
C THR A 157 -9.93 12.50 -10.02
N LEU A 158 -11.09 12.07 -10.51
CA LEU A 158 -11.66 10.76 -10.26
C LEU A 158 -11.62 9.95 -11.56
N LYS A 159 -11.00 8.78 -11.52
CA LYS A 159 -11.02 7.82 -12.64
C LYS A 159 -11.56 6.49 -12.14
N LEU A 160 -12.69 6.09 -12.70
CA LEU A 160 -13.32 4.80 -12.46
C LEU A 160 -13.21 3.99 -13.75
N TYR A 161 -12.59 2.83 -13.66
CA TYR A 161 -12.49 1.90 -14.80
C TYR A 161 -13.26 0.63 -14.44
N GLY A 162 -14.33 0.36 -15.21
CA GLY A 162 -15.02 -0.93 -15.23
C GLY A 162 -14.57 -1.77 -16.43
N PRO A 163 -14.97 -3.06 -16.50
CA PRO A 163 -14.63 -3.92 -17.62
C PRO A 163 -15.09 -3.27 -18.94
N LYS A 164 -14.18 -3.20 -19.92
CA LYS A 164 -14.53 -2.72 -21.27
C LYS A 164 -15.59 -3.65 -21.86
N PRO A 165 -16.76 -3.16 -22.28
CA PRO A 165 -17.74 -3.98 -22.97
C PRO A 165 -17.17 -4.31 -24.36
N GLY A 166 -16.73 -5.55 -24.55
CA GLY A 166 -16.37 -6.06 -25.85
C GLY A 166 -15.21 -7.03 -25.81
N PHE A 167 -15.52 -8.29 -25.51
CA PHE A 167 -15.07 -9.47 -26.26
C PHE A 167 -15.97 -10.65 -25.80
N THR A 168 -17.25 -10.61 -26.18
CA THR A 168 -18.04 -11.85 -26.22
C THR A 168 -17.65 -12.59 -27.49
N THR A 169 -16.72 -13.53 -27.38
CA THR A 169 -16.52 -14.54 -28.41
C THR A 169 -17.72 -15.47 -28.36
N THR A 170 -18.69 -15.23 -29.23
CA THR A 170 -19.77 -16.15 -29.54
C THR A 170 -19.16 -17.49 -30.00
N THR A 171 -19.56 -18.58 -29.35
CA THR A 171 -19.47 -19.94 -29.91
C THR A 171 -20.85 -20.34 -30.39
#